data_AF-A0A7V8EJG0-F1
#
_entry.id   AF-A0A7V8EJG0-F1
#
_cell.length_a   1.000
_cell.length_b   1.000
_cell.length_c   1.000
_cell.angle_alpha   90.00
_cell.angle_beta   90.00
_cell.angle_gamma   90.00
#
_symmetry.space_group_name_H-M   'P 1'
#
loop_
_entity.id
_entity.type
_entity.pdbx_description
1 polymer ?
#
loop_
_entity_poly.entity_id
_entity_poly.type
_entity_poly.pdbx_seq_one_letter_code
_entity_poly.pdbx_strand_id
1 'polypeptide(L)'
;MNAFEVSLWAARKKACGGAMRFDGILANAFVMRVAVGNAHDMEGAEGGVWHRTAEVVRVGSLINYDYIETADGKRILILSHENSEAKNSFEHMRRFIAVNPDYFVPRQAH
;
A
#
# COMPACT_ATOMS: atom_id res chain seq x y z
N MET A 1 23.69 3.82 6.15
CA MET A 1 22.35 3.80 5.55
C MET A 1 22.49 3.45 4.07
N ASN A 2 21.96 2.32 3.62
CA ASN A 2 22.00 1.90 2.22
C ASN A 2 20.89 2.63 1.41
N ALA A 3 20.93 2.52 0.08
CA ALA A 3 19.99 3.23 -0.80
C ALA A 3 18.51 2.89 -0.52
N PHE A 4 18.23 1.65 -0.10
CA PHE A 4 16.89 1.21 0.30
C PHE A 4 16.43 1.90 1.58
N GLU A 5 17.25 1.92 2.63
CA GLU A 5 16.94 2.57 3.90
C GLU A 5 16.70 4.08 3.73
N VAL A 6 17.45 4.74 2.84
CA VAL A 6 17.21 6.16 2.49
C VAL A 6 15.84 6.34 1.85
N SER A 7 15.48 5.45 0.92
CA SER A 7 14.19 5.50 0.21
C SER A 7 13.01 5.26 1.15
N LEU A 8 13.16 4.28 2.05
CA LEU A 8 12.18 3.95 3.08
C LEU A 8 12.00 5.11 4.06
N TRP A 9 13.09 5.75 4.50
CA TRP A 9 13.04 6.95 5.35
C TRP A 9 12.33 8.11 4.65
N ALA A 10 12.60 8.34 3.35
CA ALA A 10 11.95 9.39 2.58
C ALA A 10 10.43 9.13 2.45
N ALA A 11 10.04 7.88 2.19
CA ALA A 11 8.64 7.48 2.10
C ALA A 11 7.91 7.70 3.44
N ARG A 12 8.52 7.37 4.58
CA ARG A 12 7.96 7.66 5.91
C ARG A 12 7.75 9.15 6.13
N LYS A 13 8.76 9.97 5.85
CA LYS A 13 8.65 11.41 6.02
C LYS A 13 7.49 11.98 5.21
N LYS A 14 7.23 11.43 4.02
CA LYS A 14 6.09 11.81 3.17
C LYS A 14 4.76 11.32 3.72
N ALA A 15 4.66 10.06 4.16
CA ALA A 15 3.44 9.52 4.75
C ALA A 15 3.07 10.20 6.08
N CYS A 16 4.04 10.52 6.96
CA CYS A 16 3.79 11.23 8.21
C CYS A 16 3.51 12.72 8.02
N GLY A 17 4.03 13.34 6.95
CA GLY A 17 3.79 14.75 6.62
C GLY A 17 2.55 15.00 5.75
N GLY A 18 1.86 13.95 5.32
CA GLY A 18 0.66 14.04 4.48
C GLY A 18 -0.61 14.26 5.30
N ALA A 19 -1.69 14.69 4.63
CA ALA A 19 -3.02 14.80 5.25
C ALA A 19 -3.65 13.43 5.59
N MET A 20 -3.05 12.33 5.11
CA MET A 20 -3.54 10.97 5.28
C MET A 20 -2.64 10.20 6.25
N ARG A 21 -3.24 9.45 7.18
CA ARG A 21 -2.50 8.52 8.06
C ARG A 21 -2.26 7.19 7.35
N PHE A 22 -1.10 6.62 7.57
CA PHE A 22 -0.70 5.30 7.04
C PHE A 22 -0.35 4.39 8.21
N ASP A 23 -0.69 3.12 8.09
CA ASP A 23 -0.45 2.07 9.09
C ASP A 23 0.84 1.30 8.81
N GLY A 24 1.36 1.37 7.57
CA GLY A 24 2.61 0.72 7.19
C GLY A 24 3.04 1.02 5.76
N ILE A 25 4.18 0.45 5.39
CA ILE A 25 4.80 0.57 4.08
C ILE A 25 5.09 -0.83 3.54
N LEU A 26 4.68 -1.09 2.30
CA LEU A 26 5.11 -2.27 1.54
C LEU A 26 6.22 -1.89 0.58
N ALA A 27 7.33 -2.61 0.67
CA ALA A 27 8.42 -2.58 -0.29
C ALA A 27 8.27 -3.73 -1.30
N ASN A 28 8.50 -3.43 -2.58
CA ASN A 28 8.38 -4.37 -3.69
C ASN A 28 7.01 -5.07 -3.70
N ALA A 29 5.94 -4.27 -3.73
CA ALA A 29 4.58 -4.75 -3.63
C ALA A 29 4.07 -5.34 -4.96
N PHE A 30 3.23 -6.37 -4.86
CA PHE A 30 2.36 -6.86 -5.92
C PHE A 30 0.90 -6.75 -5.48
N VAL A 31 0.07 -6.04 -6.26
CA VAL A 31 -1.32 -5.72 -5.87
C VAL A 31 -2.31 -6.34 -6.85
N MET A 32 -3.15 -7.23 -6.34
CA MET A 32 -4.34 -7.79 -6.99
C MET A 32 -5.53 -7.58 -6.06
N ARG A 33 -6.36 -8.60 -5.82
CA ARG A 33 -7.40 -8.57 -4.78
C ARG A 33 -6.83 -8.30 -3.38
N VAL A 34 -5.60 -8.74 -3.13
CA VAL A 34 -4.80 -8.43 -1.94
C VAL A 34 -3.47 -7.83 -2.40
N ALA A 35 -2.77 -7.12 -1.52
CA ALA A 35 -1.38 -6.77 -1.75
C ALA A 35 -0.47 -7.74 -1.01
N VAL A 36 0.69 -8.01 -1.61
CA VAL A 36 1.75 -8.79 -0.99
C VAL A 36 3.08 -8.09 -1.18
N GLY A 37 3.96 -8.15 -0.18
CA GLY A 37 5.29 -7.55 -0.25
C GLY A 37 5.99 -7.56 1.11
N ASN A 38 7.17 -6.93 1.17
CA ASN A 38 7.90 -6.80 2.43
C ASN A 38 7.28 -5.66 3.25
N ALA A 39 6.68 -6.01 4.38
CA ALA A 39 6.05 -5.04 5.26
C ALA A 39 7.05 -4.39 6.21
N HIS A 40 6.83 -3.09 6.40
CA HIS A 40 7.52 -2.24 7.35
C HIS A 40 6.47 -1.40 8.07
N ASP A 41 6.63 -1.26 9.37
CA ASP A 41 5.89 -0.26 10.14
C ASP A 41 6.30 1.17 9.72
N MET A 42 5.51 2.15 10.17
CA MET A 42 5.78 3.56 9.90
C MET A 42 7.04 4.07 10.62
N GLU A 43 7.46 3.43 11.71
CA GLU A 43 8.65 3.80 12.49
C GLU A 43 9.92 3.14 11.94
N GLY A 44 9.79 1.98 11.31
CA GLY A 44 10.87 1.17 10.77
C GLY A 44 11.62 0.30 11.71
N ALA A 45 11.07 0.10 12.90
CA ALA A 45 11.72 -0.69 13.92
C ALA A 45 11.62 -2.19 13.57
N GLU A 46 10.57 -2.60 12.84
CA GLU A 46 10.37 -3.98 12.39
C GLU A 46 10.16 -4.05 10.88
N GLY A 47 11.08 -4.70 10.16
CA GLY A 47 11.10 -4.65 8.71
C GLY A 47 11.62 -5.92 8.04
N GLY A 48 10.91 -6.38 7.01
CA GLY A 48 11.37 -7.40 6.07
C GLY A 48 10.57 -8.70 6.06
N VAL A 49 9.43 -8.76 6.75
CA VAL A 49 8.57 -9.95 6.68
C VAL A 49 7.68 -9.85 5.46
N TRP A 50 7.67 -10.92 4.66
CA TRP A 50 6.69 -11.07 3.59
C TRP A 50 5.29 -11.14 4.19
N HIS A 51 4.44 -10.19 3.81
CA HIS A 51 3.11 -10.05 4.36
C HIS A 51 2.07 -10.00 3.24
N ARG A 52 0.91 -10.60 3.49
CA ARG A 52 -0.28 -10.51 2.63
C ARG A 52 -1.35 -9.71 3.36
N THR A 53 -1.84 -8.65 2.73
CA THR A 53 -2.87 -7.79 3.30
C THR A 53 -4.25 -8.43 3.25
N ALA A 54 -5.21 -7.81 3.96
CA ALA A 54 -6.63 -7.98 3.69
C ALA A 54 -6.99 -7.53 2.25
N GLU A 55 -8.24 -7.77 1.85
CA GLU A 55 -8.75 -7.38 0.53
C GLU A 55 -8.58 -5.87 0.30
N VAL A 56 -8.06 -5.51 -0.86
CA VAL A 56 -7.85 -4.13 -1.27
C VAL A 56 -9.19 -3.57 -1.72
N VAL A 57 -9.68 -2.57 -0.98
CA VAL A 57 -10.97 -1.92 -1.23
C VAL A 57 -10.81 -0.55 -1.89
N ARG A 58 -9.62 0.03 -1.80
CA ARG A 58 -9.28 1.27 -2.50
C ARG A 58 -7.80 1.28 -2.85
N VAL A 59 -7.49 1.94 -3.95
CA VAL A 59 -6.13 2.31 -4.30
C VAL A 59 -6.08 3.79 -4.65
N GLY A 60 -4.94 4.42 -4.39
CA GLY A 60 -4.75 5.85 -4.65
C GLY A 60 -3.28 6.18 -4.86
N SER A 61 -3.00 7.47 -5.01
CA SER A 61 -1.63 7.98 -5.09
C SER A 61 -1.46 9.17 -4.16
N LEU A 62 -0.27 9.29 -3.60
CA LEU A 62 0.19 10.38 -2.75
C LEU A 62 1.58 10.79 -3.24
N ILE A 63 1.69 11.95 -3.92
CA ILE A 63 2.94 12.59 -4.37
C ILE A 63 4.12 11.61 -4.54
N ASN A 64 4.21 11.00 -5.73
CA ASN A 64 5.22 10.00 -6.13
C ASN A 64 5.11 8.61 -5.49
N TYR A 65 4.13 8.38 -4.61
CA TYR A 65 3.84 7.06 -4.05
C TYR A 65 2.44 6.61 -4.40
N ASP A 66 2.26 5.30 -4.48
CA ASP A 66 0.95 4.69 -4.50
C ASP A 66 0.55 4.26 -3.10
N TYR A 67 -0.73 4.05 -2.87
CA TYR A 67 -1.20 3.44 -1.65
C TYR A 67 -2.46 2.61 -1.88
N ILE A 68 -2.73 1.76 -0.91
CA ILE A 68 -3.95 0.95 -0.82
C ILE A 68 -4.67 1.24 0.50
N GLU A 69 -5.97 1.06 0.50
CA GLU A 69 -6.77 0.86 1.71
C GLU A 69 -7.37 -0.53 1.64
N THR A 70 -7.34 -1.24 2.77
CA THR A 70 -7.77 -2.62 2.88
C THR A 70 -9.07 -2.72 3.67
N ALA A 71 -9.79 -3.84 3.51
CA ALA A 71 -11.11 -4.05 4.10
C ALA A 71 -11.13 -4.01 5.64
N ASP A 72 -9.97 -4.21 6.29
CA ASP A 72 -9.77 -4.04 7.73
C ASP A 72 -9.48 -2.59 8.15
N GLY A 73 -9.60 -1.64 7.23
CA GLY A 73 -9.46 -0.20 7.47
C GLY A 73 -8.03 0.32 7.46
N LYS A 74 -7.03 -0.53 7.17
CA LYS A 74 -5.63 -0.09 7.11
C LYS A 74 -5.31 0.60 5.81
N ARG A 75 -4.48 1.63 5.88
CA ARG A 75 -3.89 2.31 4.72
C ARG A 75 -2.40 2.00 4.67
N ILE A 76 -1.97 1.44 3.55
CA ILE A 76 -0.60 0.99 3.36
C ILE A 76 0.01 1.74 2.17
N LEU A 77 1.14 2.41 2.42
CA LEU A 77 1.91 3.09 1.38
C LEU A 77 2.73 2.05 0.59
N ILE A 78 2.79 2.20 -0.73
CA ILE A 78 3.64 1.38 -1.58
C ILE A 78 4.91 2.18 -1.88
N LEU A 79 6.05 1.69 -1.37
CA LEU A 79 7.36 2.28 -1.64
C LEU A 79 7.77 2.04 -3.10
N SER A 80 7.59 0.81 -3.56
CA SER A 80 7.92 0.36 -4.90
C SER A 80 7.02 -0.81 -5.29
N HIS A 81 6.76 -0.95 -6.58
CA HIS A 81 6.18 -2.17 -7.15
C HIS A 81 7.30 -3.15 -7.47
N GLU A 82 7.07 -4.44 -7.30
CA GLU A 82 8.08 -5.49 -7.51
C GLU A 82 8.67 -5.45 -8.94
N ASN A 83 7.82 -5.18 -9.92
CA ASN A 83 8.17 -5.09 -11.34
C ASN A 83 7.07 -4.30 -12.10
N SER A 84 7.22 -4.19 -13.43
CA SER A 84 6.22 -3.53 -14.29
C SER A 84 4.87 -4.23 -14.31
N GLU A 85 4.83 -5.56 -14.18
CA GLU A 85 3.56 -6.30 -14.14
C GLU A 85 2.78 -6.04 -12.85
N ALA A 86 3.48 -5.90 -11.72
CA ALA A 86 2.91 -5.49 -10.44
C ALA A 86 2.29 -4.08 -10.54
N LYS A 87 2.97 -3.14 -11.19
CA LYS A 87 2.43 -1.80 -11.45
C LYS A 87 1.19 -1.86 -12.35
N ASN A 88 1.21 -2.66 -13.41
CA ASN A 88 0.05 -2.85 -14.28
C ASN A 88 -1.14 -3.48 -13.52
N SER A 89 -0.86 -4.43 -12.64
CA SER A 89 -1.87 -5.09 -11.79
C SER A 89 -2.50 -4.11 -10.81
N PHE A 90 -1.69 -3.22 -10.22
CA PHE A 90 -2.18 -2.14 -9.39
C PHE A 90 -3.10 -1.17 -10.16
N GLU A 91 -2.73 -0.76 -11.37
CA GLU A 91 -3.59 0.09 -12.21
C GLU A 91 -4.87 -0.63 -12.66
N HIS A 92 -4.81 -1.94 -12.89
CA HIS A 92 -5.99 -2.74 -13.15
C HIS A 92 -6.91 -2.76 -11.92
N MET A 93 -6.38 -3.01 -10.72
CA MET A 93 -7.17 -2.97 -9.49
C MET A 93 -7.79 -1.60 -9.25
N ARG A 94 -7.08 -0.51 -9.57
CA ARG A 94 -7.64 0.86 -9.55
C ARG A 94 -8.89 0.98 -10.40
N ARG A 95 -8.82 0.51 -11.64
CA ARG A 95 -9.96 0.53 -12.57
C ARG A 95 -11.09 -0.39 -12.09
N PHE A 96 -10.75 -1.58 -11.61
CA PHE A 96 -11.71 -2.58 -11.17
C PHE A 96 -12.52 -2.12 -9.95
N ILE A 97 -11.87 -1.45 -9.00
CA ILE A 97 -12.56 -0.84 -7.84
C ILE A 97 -13.43 0.33 -8.30
N ALA A 98 -12.91 1.20 -9.17
CA ALA A 98 -13.64 2.36 -9.65
C ALA A 98 -14.92 2.00 -10.42
N VAL A 99 -14.94 0.88 -11.15
CA VAL A 99 -16.11 0.42 -11.91
C VAL A 99 -17.07 -0.47 -11.10
N ASN A 100 -16.64 -1.00 -9.94
CA ASN A 100 -17.46 -1.85 -9.07
C ASN A 100 -17.46 -1.36 -7.60
N PRO A 101 -17.77 -0.08 -7.32
CA PRO A 101 -17.64 0.48 -5.97
C PRO A 101 -18.46 -0.28 -4.91
N ASP A 102 -19.63 -0.79 -5.29
CA ASP A 102 -20.54 -1.52 -4.39
C ASP A 102 -19.98 -2.88 -3.94
N TYR A 103 -19.03 -3.45 -4.68
CA TYR A 103 -18.38 -4.72 -4.30
C TYR A 103 -17.30 -4.51 -3.23
N PHE A 104 -16.75 -3.30 -3.15
CA PHE A 104 -15.59 -2.96 -2.31
C PHE A 104 -15.94 -2.06 -1.13
N VAL A 105 -17.22 -1.99 -0.75
CA VAL A 105 -17.63 -1.23 0.44
C VAL A 105 -17.04 -1.90 1.69
N PRO A 106 -16.36 -1.15 2.58
CA PRO A 106 -15.89 -1.69 3.84
C PRO A 106 -17.08 -2.28 4.60
N ARG A 107 -17.06 -3.59 4.89
CA ARG A 107 -18.10 -4.18 5.75
C ARG A 107 -17.97 -3.54 7.12
N GLN A 108 -19.01 -2.82 7.55
CA GLN A 108 -19.08 -2.35 8.93
C GLN A 108 -18.98 -3.58 9.83
N ALA A 109 -17.91 -3.66 10.63
CA ALA A 109 -17.85 -4.63 11.71
C ALA A 109 -18.96 -4.25 12.71
N HIS A 110 -19.96 -5.13 12.84
CA HIS A 110 -20.96 -5.08 13.90
C HIS A 110 -20.38 -5.59 15.21
#